data_AF-A0A9E5MHB7-F1
#
_entry.id   AF-A0A9E5MHB7-F1
#
_cell.length_a   1.000
_cell.length_b   1.000
_cell.length_c   1.000
_cell.angle_alpha   90.00
_cell.angle_beta   90.00
_cell.angle_gamma   90.00
#
_symmetry.space_group_name_H-M   'P 1'
#
loop_
_entity.id
_entity.type
_entity.pdbx_description
1 polymer ?
#
loop_
_entity_poly.entity_id
_entity_poly.type
_entity_poly.pdbx_seq_one_letter_code
_entity_poly.pdbx_strand_id
1 'polypeptide(L)'
;MIGGSLTYSGSTSLDSYAIYRLTQADQIPDASALSLGLYSQLELTGASETVGSIESGNTSATVSLSSYTLTAGGNNTSTDYFGTITGAGGFTKTGTGTLRLVNANSYTGATTISAGTLRADANASLGESGSSRSTTTVAAGATLEVGGTGTPNIAEPIVVQGTSGSNGTVY
;
A
#
# COMPACT_ATOMS: atom_id res chain seq x y z
N MET A 1 -22.04 -7.72 16.21
CA MET A 1 -20.95 -7.41 15.26
C MET A 1 -21.52 -6.40 14.28
N ILE A 2 -21.01 -5.17 14.26
CA ILE A 2 -21.45 -4.20 13.26
C ILE A 2 -20.73 -4.51 11.95
N GLY A 3 -21.36 -5.35 11.13
CA GLY A 3 -20.96 -5.58 9.74
C GLY A 3 -21.84 -4.71 8.86
N GLY A 4 -21.25 -3.66 8.30
CA GLY A 4 -21.91 -2.74 7.38
C GLY A 4 -20.89 -1.71 6.93
N SER A 5 -20.79 -1.47 5.62
CA SER A 5 -19.93 -0.44 5.05
C SER A 5 -20.18 0.89 5.76
N LEU A 6 -19.18 1.42 6.46
CA LEU A 6 -19.28 2.77 7.03
C LEU A 6 -19.37 3.75 5.84
N THR A 7 -20.48 4.46 5.70
CA THR A 7 -20.66 5.47 4.63
C THR A 7 -19.91 6.77 4.91
N TYR A 8 -19.05 6.79 5.94
CA TYR A 8 -18.24 7.94 6.31
C TYR A 8 -17.11 8.13 5.29
N SER A 9 -17.10 9.22 4.54
CA SER A 9 -16.02 9.50 3.57
C SER A 9 -14.92 10.42 4.12
N GLY A 10 -15.00 10.80 5.39
CA GLY A 10 -13.94 11.59 6.04
C GLY A 10 -12.70 10.77 6.32
N SER A 11 -11.66 11.43 6.84
CA SER A 11 -10.40 10.76 7.20
C SER A 11 -10.58 9.85 8.43
N THR A 12 -9.99 8.66 8.37
CA THR A 12 -9.72 7.81 9.53
C THR A 12 -8.31 8.12 10.02
N SER A 13 -8.20 8.70 11.21
CA SER A 13 -6.90 9.02 11.81
C SER A 13 -6.60 8.05 12.95
N LEU A 14 -5.42 7.44 12.91
CA LEU A 14 -4.85 6.75 14.06
C LEU A 14 -3.91 7.72 14.77
N ASP A 15 -4.27 8.10 15.99
CA ASP A 15 -3.42 8.93 16.85
C ASP A 15 -2.09 8.24 17.19
N SER A 16 -1.15 9.00 17.76
CA SER A 16 0.12 8.44 18.19
C SER A 16 -0.09 7.25 19.14
N TYR A 17 0.64 6.16 18.89
CA TYR A 17 0.53 4.88 19.59
C TYR A 17 -0.83 4.16 19.46
N ALA A 18 -1.77 4.66 18.66
CA ALA A 18 -3.03 3.97 18.42
C ALA A 18 -2.80 2.68 17.63
N ILE A 19 -3.50 1.62 18.03
CA ILE A 19 -3.54 0.35 17.31
C ILE A 19 -4.97 0.12 16.86
N TYR A 20 -5.19 -0.01 15.55
CA TYR A 20 -6.49 -0.34 14.99
C TYR A 20 -6.45 -1.71 14.33
N ARG A 21 -7.26 -2.65 14.83
CA ARG A 21 -7.33 -4.04 14.35
C ARG A 21 -8.55 -4.22 13.47
N LEU A 22 -8.34 -4.55 12.19
CA LEU A 22 -9.36 -4.94 11.24
C LEU A 22 -9.58 -6.46 11.35
N THR A 23 -10.78 -6.83 11.74
CA THR A 23 -11.26 -8.20 11.93
C THR A 23 -12.27 -8.63 10.87
N GLN A 24 -12.80 -7.67 10.10
CA GLN A 24 -13.76 -7.83 9.03
C GLN A 24 -13.39 -6.84 7.91
N ALA A 25 -13.86 -7.10 6.69
CA ALA A 25 -13.72 -6.17 5.58
C ALA A 25 -14.58 -4.92 5.82
N ASP A 26 -14.23 -3.83 5.15
CA ASP A 26 -14.97 -2.56 5.08
C ASP A 26 -15.17 -1.89 6.45
N GLN A 27 -14.26 -2.15 7.39
CA GLN A 27 -14.25 -1.49 8.70
C GLN A 27 -13.75 -0.05 8.62
N ILE A 28 -12.91 0.23 7.63
CA ILE A 28 -12.54 1.54 7.13
C ILE A 28 -13.27 1.72 5.79
N PRO A 29 -13.98 2.83 5.59
CA PRO A 29 -14.61 3.13 4.32
C PRO A 29 -13.62 3.18 3.15
N ASP A 30 -13.99 2.58 2.01
CA ASP A 30 -13.15 2.53 0.79
C ASP A 30 -12.71 3.90 0.25
N ALA A 31 -13.44 4.96 0.58
CA ALA A 31 -13.12 6.34 0.20
C ALA A 31 -12.34 7.10 1.28
N SER A 32 -12.23 6.56 2.49
CA SER A 32 -11.62 7.22 3.64
C SER A 32 -10.10 7.31 3.49
N ALA A 33 -9.55 8.51 3.63
CA ALA A 33 -8.11 8.68 3.80
C ALA A 33 -7.69 8.12 5.17
N LEU A 34 -6.67 7.27 5.21
CA LEU A 34 -6.11 6.71 6.42
C LEU A 34 -4.79 7.41 6.77
N SER A 35 -4.79 8.18 7.86
CA SER A 35 -3.60 8.86 8.38
C SER A 35 -3.06 8.12 9.62
N LEU A 36 -1.80 7.71 9.56
CA LEU A 36 -1.12 7.03 10.67
C LEU A 36 -0.17 7.98 11.43
N GLY A 37 -0.46 8.20 12.71
CA GLY A 37 0.38 8.94 13.65
C GLY A 37 1.65 8.22 14.09
N LEU A 38 2.43 8.85 14.98
CA LEU A 38 3.70 8.34 15.47
C LEU A 38 3.52 7.03 16.25
N TYR A 39 4.25 5.96 15.89
CA TYR A 39 4.10 4.61 16.45
C TYR A 39 2.70 3.99 16.35
N SER A 40 1.83 4.57 15.51
CA SER A 40 0.51 3.99 15.28
C SER A 40 0.59 2.75 14.38
N GLN A 41 -0.38 1.86 14.52
CA GLN A 41 -0.41 0.58 13.82
C GLN A 41 -1.80 0.29 13.26
N LEU A 42 -1.88 0.00 11.96
CA LEU A 42 -3.02 -0.69 11.38
C LEU A 42 -2.70 -2.20 11.33
N GLU A 43 -3.60 -3.04 11.81
CA GLU A 43 -3.45 -4.50 11.76
C GLU A 43 -4.61 -5.18 11.04
N LEU A 44 -4.35 -5.81 9.90
CA LEU A 44 -5.32 -6.69 9.23
C LEU A 44 -5.22 -8.07 9.86
N THR A 45 -6.25 -8.46 10.60
CA THR A 45 -6.28 -9.70 11.40
C THR A 45 -7.38 -10.67 10.98
N GLY A 46 -8.42 -10.19 10.29
CA GLY A 46 -9.54 -11.05 9.86
C GLY A 46 -9.98 -10.93 8.40
N ALA A 47 -9.55 -9.88 7.67
CA ALA A 47 -9.93 -9.68 6.28
C ALA A 47 -8.96 -8.74 5.54
N SER A 48 -9.05 -8.78 4.20
CA SER A 48 -8.51 -7.73 3.34
C SER A 48 -9.32 -6.45 3.46
N GLU A 49 -8.68 -5.30 3.23
CA GLU A 49 -9.29 -3.98 3.39
C GLU A 49 -9.03 -3.10 2.18
N THR A 50 -9.99 -2.25 1.84
CA THR A 50 -9.81 -1.16 0.88
C THR A 50 -9.92 0.19 1.60
N VAL A 51 -9.00 1.11 1.30
CA VAL A 51 -9.03 2.48 1.83
C VAL A 51 -8.87 3.49 0.70
N GLY A 52 -9.32 4.71 0.96
CA GLY A 52 -9.23 5.81 0.01
C GLY A 52 -7.78 6.14 -0.29
N SER A 53 -6.98 6.37 0.74
CA SER A 53 -5.53 6.58 0.62
C SER A 53 -4.85 6.17 1.92
N ILE A 54 -3.54 5.99 1.88
CA ILE A 54 -2.71 5.85 3.09
C ILE A 54 -1.70 6.98 3.14
N GLU A 55 -1.51 7.58 4.31
CA GLU A 55 -0.52 8.61 4.52
C GLU A 55 0.10 8.51 5.92
N SER A 56 1.37 8.85 6.01
CA SER A 56 2.04 9.07 7.28
C SER A 56 3.30 9.88 7.06
N GLY A 57 3.50 10.92 7.85
CA GLY A 57 4.79 11.63 7.94
C GLY A 57 5.77 10.98 8.92
N ASN A 58 5.43 9.84 9.52
CA ASN A 58 6.21 9.22 10.60
C ASN A 58 6.81 7.89 10.14
N THR A 59 8.12 7.72 10.30
CA THR A 59 8.81 6.48 9.93
C THR A 59 8.50 5.30 10.86
N SER A 60 7.95 5.58 12.04
CA SER A 60 7.58 4.56 13.04
C SER A 60 6.13 4.07 12.93
N ALA A 61 5.34 4.61 12.00
CA ALA A 61 4.00 4.08 11.71
C ALA A 61 4.12 2.72 11.01
N THR A 62 3.20 1.81 11.31
CA THR A 62 3.20 0.47 10.69
C THR A 62 1.83 0.05 10.16
N VAL A 63 1.86 -0.73 9.07
CA VAL A 63 0.74 -1.55 8.59
C VAL A 63 1.17 -3.01 8.68
N SER A 64 0.43 -3.82 9.43
CA SER A 64 0.60 -5.27 9.48
C SER A 64 -0.50 -5.94 8.66
N LEU A 65 -0.10 -6.61 7.59
CA LEU A 65 -1.01 -7.27 6.66
C LEU A 65 -1.44 -8.67 7.13
N SER A 66 -0.75 -9.27 8.11
CA SER A 66 -0.86 -10.70 8.42
C SER A 66 -0.81 -11.56 7.15
N SER A 67 -1.91 -12.12 6.67
CA SER A 67 -2.02 -12.86 5.40
C SER A 67 -2.97 -12.19 4.39
N TYR A 68 -3.42 -10.96 4.67
CA TYR A 68 -4.47 -10.26 3.94
C TYR A 68 -3.92 -9.21 2.99
N THR A 69 -4.78 -8.63 2.15
CA THR A 69 -4.39 -7.58 1.22
C THR A 69 -4.92 -6.23 1.67
N LEU A 70 -4.06 -5.21 1.66
CA LEU A 70 -4.49 -3.81 1.76
C LEU A 70 -4.54 -3.21 0.35
N THR A 71 -5.70 -2.67 -0.03
CA THR A 71 -5.88 -1.89 -1.25
C THR A 71 -5.96 -0.40 -0.90
N ALA A 72 -5.13 0.43 -1.52
CA ALA A 72 -5.10 1.86 -1.26
C ALA A 72 -5.12 2.69 -2.55
N GLY A 73 -5.77 3.86 -2.50
CA GLY A 73 -5.85 4.82 -3.59
C GLY A 73 -7.26 5.02 -4.16
N GLY A 74 -8.30 4.43 -3.55
CA GLY A 74 -9.70 4.56 -3.99
C GLY A 74 -10.23 6.00 -4.07
N ASN A 75 -9.61 6.96 -3.36
CA ASN A 75 -9.99 8.38 -3.40
C ASN A 75 -9.18 9.21 -4.42
N ASN A 76 -8.28 8.58 -5.19
CA ASN A 76 -7.44 9.21 -6.22
C ASN A 76 -6.46 10.28 -5.71
N THR A 77 -6.25 10.43 -4.40
CA THR A 77 -5.29 11.38 -3.88
C THR A 77 -3.86 10.86 -4.08
N SER A 78 -2.91 11.80 -4.16
CA SER A 78 -1.49 11.46 -4.13
C SER A 78 -0.97 11.63 -2.71
N THR A 79 -0.30 10.61 -2.17
CA THR A 79 0.13 10.57 -0.78
C THR A 79 1.53 10.00 -0.63
N ASP A 80 2.18 10.38 0.46
CA ASP A 80 3.43 9.81 0.91
C ASP A 80 3.19 8.96 2.14
N TYR A 81 3.75 7.75 2.13
CA TYR A 81 3.75 6.87 3.29
C TYR A 81 5.17 6.63 3.75
N PHE A 82 5.54 7.28 4.86
CA PHE A 82 6.84 7.14 5.50
C PHE A 82 6.92 5.93 6.44
N GLY A 83 5.79 5.32 6.81
CA GLY A 83 5.78 4.12 7.64
C GLY A 83 6.28 2.87 6.91
N THR A 84 6.14 1.72 7.56
CA THR A 84 6.48 0.42 6.98
C THR A 84 5.29 -0.52 6.92
N ILE A 85 5.25 -1.34 5.88
CA ILE A 85 4.25 -2.37 5.63
C ILE A 85 4.92 -3.73 5.86
N THR A 86 4.26 -4.61 6.60
CA THR A 86 4.82 -5.88 7.10
C THR A 86 3.81 -7.03 6.97
N GLY A 87 4.28 -8.27 7.09
CA GLY A 87 3.44 -9.48 7.12
C GLY A 87 3.46 -10.30 5.83
N ALA A 88 2.85 -11.48 5.83
CA ALA A 88 2.81 -12.36 4.65
C ALA A 88 1.81 -11.91 3.56
N GLY A 89 0.96 -10.95 3.87
CA GLY A 89 -0.07 -10.40 3.00
C GLY A 89 0.46 -9.53 1.86
N GLY A 90 -0.45 -9.12 0.97
CA GLY A 90 -0.14 -8.34 -0.24
C GLY A 90 -0.58 -6.89 -0.19
N PHE A 91 -0.13 -6.12 -1.18
CA PHE A 91 -0.47 -4.70 -1.31
C PHE A 91 -1.01 -4.41 -2.72
N THR A 92 -2.11 -3.66 -2.80
CA THR A 92 -2.66 -3.21 -4.09
C THR A 92 -2.78 -1.68 -4.14
N LYS A 93 -2.14 -1.08 -5.13
CA LYS A 93 -2.32 0.33 -5.48
C LYS A 93 -3.42 0.45 -6.54
N THR A 94 -4.44 1.24 -6.25
CA THR A 94 -5.54 1.59 -7.16
C THR A 94 -5.70 3.11 -7.29
N GLY A 95 -6.64 3.55 -8.12
CA GLY A 95 -6.93 4.96 -8.39
C GLY A 95 -5.82 5.70 -9.11
N THR A 96 -6.11 6.94 -9.52
CA THR A 96 -5.26 7.70 -10.45
C THR A 96 -4.10 8.44 -9.81
N GLY A 97 -4.10 8.58 -8.47
CA GLY A 97 -3.07 9.31 -7.74
C GLY A 97 -1.73 8.58 -7.68
N THR A 98 -0.71 9.27 -7.17
CA THR A 98 0.62 8.72 -6.88
C THR A 98 0.73 8.34 -5.40
N LEU A 99 1.03 7.10 -5.10
CA LEU A 99 1.43 6.69 -3.75
C LEU A 99 2.94 6.51 -3.72
N ARG A 100 3.64 7.21 -2.82
CA ARG A 100 5.08 7.07 -2.61
C ARG A 100 5.36 6.28 -1.34
N LEU A 101 6.01 5.13 -1.49
CA LEU A 101 6.52 4.32 -0.38
C LEU A 101 7.98 4.73 -0.13
N VAL A 102 8.19 5.42 0.99
CA VAL A 102 9.47 6.09 1.27
C VAL A 102 10.48 5.17 1.93
N ASN A 103 10.01 4.18 2.70
CA ASN A 103 10.86 3.27 3.45
C ASN A 103 10.83 1.84 2.91
N ALA A 104 11.77 1.03 3.42
CA ALA A 104 11.81 -0.40 3.20
C ALA A 104 10.62 -1.08 3.87
N ASN A 105 9.95 -1.95 3.14
CA ASN A 105 8.85 -2.78 3.60
C ASN A 105 9.32 -4.23 3.72
N SER A 106 8.66 -5.00 4.59
CA SER A 106 9.02 -6.41 4.84
C SER A 106 7.85 -7.36 4.63
N TYR A 107 6.81 -6.92 3.91
CA TYR A 107 5.76 -7.84 3.52
C TYR A 107 6.22 -8.80 2.44
N THR A 108 5.74 -10.03 2.47
CA THR A 108 6.16 -11.09 1.54
C THR A 108 5.09 -11.46 0.52
N GLY A 109 3.90 -10.87 0.58
CA GLY A 109 2.87 -11.05 -0.44
C GLY A 109 3.14 -10.19 -1.68
N ALA A 110 2.35 -10.42 -2.73
CA ALA A 110 2.52 -9.73 -4.01
C ALA A 110 2.13 -8.24 -3.92
N THR A 111 2.77 -7.44 -4.77
CA THR A 111 2.39 -6.05 -5.02
C THR A 111 1.67 -5.95 -6.35
N THR A 112 0.49 -5.35 -6.37
CA THR A 112 -0.27 -5.09 -7.60
C THR A 112 -0.48 -3.60 -7.79
N ILE A 113 -0.08 -3.07 -8.94
CA ILE A 113 -0.36 -1.69 -9.34
C ILE A 113 -1.45 -1.74 -10.40
N SER A 114 -2.70 -1.59 -9.97
CA SER A 114 -3.87 -1.68 -10.83
C SER A 114 -4.13 -0.39 -11.60
N ALA A 115 -3.78 0.76 -11.04
CA ALA A 115 -3.93 2.08 -11.67
C ALA A 115 -3.03 3.14 -11.01
N GLY A 116 -2.83 4.25 -11.73
CA GLY A 116 -2.03 5.40 -11.27
C GLY A 116 -0.55 5.06 -11.13
N THR A 117 0.12 5.71 -10.18
CA THR A 117 1.55 5.53 -9.94
C THR A 117 1.81 4.98 -8.53
N LEU A 118 2.61 3.92 -8.44
CA LEU A 118 3.29 3.54 -7.20
C LEU A 118 4.76 3.92 -7.34
N ARG A 119 5.26 4.77 -6.44
CA ARG A 119 6.66 5.19 -6.42
C ARG A 119 7.40 4.52 -5.27
N ALA A 120 8.48 3.82 -5.58
CA ALA A 120 9.36 3.15 -4.65
C ALA A 120 10.64 3.98 -4.44
N ASP A 121 10.85 4.50 -3.23
CA ASP A 121 11.96 5.41 -2.91
C ASP A 121 13.08 4.77 -2.07
N ALA A 122 12.94 3.50 -1.67
CA ALA A 122 13.94 2.74 -0.92
C ALA A 122 14.10 1.31 -1.44
N ASN A 123 15.22 0.68 -1.07
CA ASN A 123 15.38 -0.77 -1.21
C ASN A 123 14.23 -1.48 -0.48
N ALA A 124 13.70 -2.55 -1.05
CA ALA A 124 12.58 -3.29 -0.47
C ALA A 124 11.29 -2.45 -0.28
N SER A 125 11.12 -1.31 -0.95
CA SER A 125 9.86 -0.54 -0.89
C SER A 125 8.65 -1.34 -1.42
N LEU A 126 8.85 -2.36 -2.25
CA LEU A 126 7.78 -3.19 -2.82
C LEU A 126 7.62 -4.55 -2.13
N GLY A 127 8.16 -4.67 -0.91
CA GLY A 127 8.15 -5.89 -0.12
C GLY A 127 9.56 -6.39 0.18
N GLU A 128 9.64 -7.48 0.94
CA GLU A 128 10.89 -8.09 1.38
C GLU A 128 11.78 -8.44 0.18
N SER A 129 13.06 -8.02 0.21
CA SER A 129 14.01 -8.26 -0.89
C SER A 129 14.82 -9.56 -0.75
N GLY A 130 14.43 -10.47 0.14
CA GLY A 130 15.11 -11.74 0.43
C GLY A 130 14.59 -12.91 -0.42
N SER A 131 14.80 -14.15 0.05
CA SER A 131 14.32 -15.36 -0.65
C SER A 131 12.80 -15.54 -0.61
N SER A 132 12.12 -14.84 0.30
CA SER A 132 10.65 -14.87 0.44
C SER A 132 9.96 -13.77 -0.37
N ARG A 133 10.69 -13.07 -1.25
CA ARG A 133 10.13 -11.99 -2.06
C ARG A 133 9.04 -12.50 -3.00
N SER A 134 8.01 -11.68 -3.24
CA SER A 134 6.95 -11.98 -4.20
C SER A 134 7.07 -11.11 -5.45
N THR A 135 6.14 -11.26 -6.38
CA THR A 135 6.13 -10.53 -7.66
C THR A 135 5.45 -9.17 -7.50
N THR A 136 6.00 -8.15 -8.16
CA THR A 136 5.29 -6.90 -8.44
C THR A 136 4.66 -6.96 -9.83
N THR A 137 3.36 -6.69 -9.92
CA THR A 137 2.62 -6.66 -11.18
C THR A 137 2.17 -5.24 -11.50
N VAL A 138 2.51 -4.74 -12.69
CA VAL A 138 2.09 -3.43 -13.20
C VAL A 138 1.03 -3.65 -14.28
N ALA A 139 -0.22 -3.26 -14.01
CA ALA A 139 -1.31 -3.39 -14.96
C ALA A 139 -1.15 -2.43 -16.16
N ALA A 140 -1.90 -2.68 -17.24
CA ALA A 140 -1.93 -1.79 -18.39
C ALA A 140 -2.38 -0.38 -17.98
N GLY A 141 -1.61 0.65 -18.34
CA GLY A 141 -1.89 2.04 -17.97
C GLY A 141 -1.51 2.44 -16.55
N ALA A 142 -0.99 1.50 -15.74
CA ALA A 142 -0.38 1.80 -14.44
C ALA A 142 1.13 2.06 -14.57
N THR A 143 1.69 2.71 -13.55
CA THR A 143 3.11 3.09 -13.51
C THR A 143 3.75 2.62 -12.21
N LEU A 144 4.89 1.95 -12.34
CA LEU A 144 5.88 1.82 -11.26
C LEU A 144 6.98 2.86 -11.51
N GLU A 145 7.27 3.69 -10.52
CA GLU A 145 8.38 4.63 -10.56
C GLU A 145 9.40 4.25 -9.49
N VAL A 146 10.68 4.16 -9.87
CA VAL A 146 11.78 3.90 -8.93
C VAL A 146 12.58 5.18 -8.74
N GLY A 147 12.61 5.69 -7.51
CA GLY A 147 13.19 6.99 -7.19
C GLY A 147 13.94 7.02 -5.87
N GLY A 148 14.27 8.20 -5.34
CA GLY A 148 14.94 8.32 -4.04
C GLY A 148 16.47 8.34 -4.14
N THR A 149 17.12 8.51 -2.98
CA THR A 149 18.58 8.69 -2.91
C THR A 149 19.29 7.33 -2.96
N GLY A 150 20.27 7.18 -3.85
CA GLY A 150 21.16 6.01 -3.86
C GLY A 150 20.71 4.83 -4.73
N THR A 151 19.90 5.07 -5.77
CA THR A 151 19.40 4.07 -6.76
C THR A 151 18.82 2.83 -6.08
N PRO A 152 17.53 2.84 -5.68
CA PRO A 152 16.93 1.67 -5.06
C PRO A 152 17.08 0.43 -5.92
N ASN A 153 17.38 -0.68 -5.26
CA ASN A 153 17.33 -2.00 -5.85
C ASN A 153 15.96 -2.61 -5.60
N ILE A 154 15.15 -2.70 -6.65
CA ILE A 154 13.93 -3.51 -6.66
C ILE A 154 14.35 -4.94 -6.98
N ALA A 155 14.41 -5.77 -5.95
CA ALA A 155 14.92 -7.14 -6.06
C ALA A 155 13.83 -8.12 -6.53
N GLU A 156 12.57 -7.73 -6.41
CA GLU A 156 11.38 -8.52 -6.74
C GLU A 156 11.23 -8.67 -8.26
N PRO A 157 10.74 -9.82 -8.76
CA PRO A 157 10.33 -9.92 -10.16
C PRO A 157 9.26 -8.87 -10.49
N ILE A 158 9.46 -8.14 -11.60
CA ILE A 158 8.49 -7.17 -12.11
C ILE A 158 7.82 -7.75 -13.35
N VAL A 159 6.50 -7.88 -13.30
CA VAL A 159 5.65 -8.28 -14.43
C VAL A 159 4.88 -7.06 -14.93
N VAL A 160 5.18 -6.63 -16.15
CA VAL A 160 4.45 -5.54 -16.81
C VAL A 160 3.41 -6.14 -17.74
N GLN A 161 2.13 -5.85 -17.47
CA GLN A 161 1.02 -6.27 -18.32
C GLN A 161 0.69 -5.19 -19.35
N GLY A 162 0.27 -5.60 -20.54
CA GLY A 162 -0.19 -4.70 -21.58
C GLY A 162 -1.26 -5.31 -22.47
N THR A 163 -2.09 -4.45 -23.05
CA THR A 163 -2.91 -4.76 -24.23
C THR A 163 -2.31 -4.04 -25.45
N SER A 164 -2.67 -4.44 -26.66
CA SER A 164 -2.12 -3.83 -27.89
C SER A 164 -2.29 -2.30 -27.88
N GLY A 165 -1.20 -1.57 -27.65
CA GLY A 165 -1.16 -0.09 -27.61
C GLY A 165 -1.06 0.54 -26.22
N SER A 166 -1.07 -0.23 -25.13
CA SER A 166 -0.83 0.29 -23.77
C SER A 166 -0.21 -0.79 -22.88
N ASN A 167 1.04 -0.58 -22.48
CA ASN A 167 1.72 -1.37 -21.45
C ASN A 167 1.65 -0.64 -20.11
N GLY A 168 1.77 -1.37 -19.01
CA GLY A 168 2.27 -0.80 -17.77
C GLY A 168 3.66 -0.20 -18.01
N THR A 169 4.04 0.77 -17.20
CA THR A 169 5.32 1.46 -17.37
C THR A 169 6.17 1.36 -16.12
N VAL A 170 7.49 1.23 -16.31
CA VAL A 170 8.49 1.19 -15.24
C VAL A 170 9.55 2.22 -15.60
N TYR A 171 9.76 3.21 -14.74
CA TYR A 171 10.75 4.27 -14.92
C TYR A 171 11.70 4.35 -13.73
#